data_AF-A0A519VXE6-F1
#
_entry.id   AF-A0A519VXE6-F1
#
_cell.length_a   1.000
_cell.length_b   1.000
_cell.length_c   1.000
_cell.angle_alpha   90.00
_cell.angle_beta   90.00
_cell.angle_gamma   90.00
#
_symmetry.space_group_name_H-M   'P 1'
#
loop_
_entity.id
_entity.type
_entity.pdbx_description
1 polymer ?
#
loop_
_entity_poly.entity_id
_entity_poly.type
_entity_poly.pdbx_seq_one_letter_code
_entity_poly.pdbx_strand_id
1 'polypeptide(L)'
;MLLTCTMNNFEKQWVIVVDDDEDDRFIIQQAFKQQSHEYLLQALASGQELFWVLDQSITLPALLLLDLNMPLMDGFEVLARLRT
;
A
#
# COMPACT_ATOMS: atom_id res chain seq x y z
N MET A 1 4.18 16.39 36.95
CA MET A 1 3.17 15.48 36.35
C MET A 1 3.64 15.18 34.94
N LEU A 2 4.61 14.27 34.84
CA LEU A 2 5.31 13.99 33.59
C LEU A 2 4.56 12.92 32.81
N LEU A 3 4.42 13.17 31.51
CA LEU A 3 3.75 12.36 30.51
C LEU A 3 4.18 10.89 30.59
N THR A 4 3.23 9.99 30.75
CA THR A 4 3.44 8.56 30.50
C THR A 4 3.81 8.38 29.04
N CYS A 5 5.09 8.05 28.87
CA CYS A 5 5.69 7.55 27.65
C CYS A 5 5.01 6.23 27.29
N THR A 6 3.94 6.29 26.48
CA THR A 6 3.47 5.10 25.77
C THR A 6 4.43 4.91 24.60
N MET A 7 5.50 4.16 24.85
CA MET A 7 6.31 3.59 23.79
C MET A 7 5.47 2.50 23.11
N ASN A 8 4.57 2.90 22.22
CA ASN A 8 4.11 1.97 21.19
C ASN A 8 5.19 1.93 20.13
N ASN A 9 5.91 0.81 20.11
CA ASN A 9 6.78 0.41 19.02
C ASN A 9 5.90 0.04 17.81
N PHE A 10 5.20 1.02 17.22
CA PHE A 10 4.47 0.82 15.98
C PHE A 10 5.49 0.78 14.84
N GLU A 11 5.96 -0.42 14.51
CA GLU A 11 6.42 -0.72 13.16
C GLU A 11 5.32 -0.24 12.21
N LYS A 12 5.60 0.76 11.38
CA LYS A 12 4.58 1.32 10.48
C LYS A 12 4.03 0.20 9.62
N GLN A 13 2.73 0.00 9.65
CA GLN A 13 2.11 -1.02 8.82
C GLN A 13 2.23 -0.59 7.35
N TRP A 14 2.94 -1.39 6.57
CA TRP A 14 3.13 -1.10 5.16
C TRP A 14 1.86 -1.43 4.39
N VAL A 15 1.31 -0.41 3.72
CA VAL A 15 0.10 -0.49 2.92
C VAL A 15 0.45 -0.08 1.50
N ILE A 16 0.05 -0.88 0.53
CA ILE A 16 0.25 -0.55 -0.89
C ILE A 16 -1.12 -0.32 -1.53
N VAL A 17 -1.24 0.74 -2.31
CA VAL A 17 -2.39 1.00 -3.18
C VAL A 17 -1.93 1.02 -4.62
N VAL A 18 -2.66 0.32 -5.49
CA VAL A 18 -2.38 0.21 -6.92
C VAL A 18 -3.64 0.59 -7.67
N ASP A 19 -3.58 1.72 -8.37
CA ASP A 19 -4.70 2.34 -9.06
C ASP A 19 -4.14 3.14 -10.25
N ASP A 20 -4.73 3.06 -11.44
CA ASP A 20 -4.26 3.80 -12.62
C ASP A 20 -4.71 5.26 -12.61
N ASP A 21 -5.79 5.59 -11.89
CA ASP A 21 -6.29 6.96 -11.74
C ASP A 21 -5.49 7.74 -10.66
N GLU A 22 -5.00 8.91 -11.03
CA GLU A 22 -4.25 9.78 -10.11
C GLU A 22 -5.14 10.40 -9.03
N ASP A 23 -6.40 10.70 -9.36
CA ASP A 23 -7.34 11.32 -8.42
C ASP A 23 -7.69 10.34 -7.30
N ASP A 24 -7.91 9.06 -7.62
CA ASP A 24 -8.18 8.01 -6.65
C ASP A 24 -6.96 7.75 -5.75
N ARG A 25 -5.74 7.65 -6.32
CA ARG A 25 -4.50 7.58 -5.54
C ARG A 25 -4.36 8.77 -4.59
N PHE A 26 -4.68 9.97 -5.07
CA PHE A 26 -4.57 11.18 -4.25
C PHE A 26 -5.58 11.19 -3.09
N ILE A 27 -6.82 10.79 -3.33
CA ILE A 27 -7.85 10.69 -2.28
C ILE A 27 -7.41 9.70 -1.20
N ILE A 28 -6.92 8.53 -1.61
CA ILE A 28 -6.44 7.49 -0.68
C ILE A 28 -5.24 8.02 0.11
N GLN A 29 -4.27 8.65 -0.55
CA GLN A 29 -3.14 9.29 0.13
C GLN A 29 -3.58 10.33 1.16
N GLN A 30 -4.57 11.18 0.84
CA GLN A 30 -5.09 12.16 1.81
C GLN A 30 -5.78 11.48 2.99
N ALA A 31 -6.56 10.41 2.75
CA ALA A 31 -7.22 9.66 3.82
C ALA A 31 -6.21 9.05 4.80
N PHE A 32 -5.14 8.43 4.28
CA PHE A 32 -4.08 7.84 5.10
C PHE A 32 -3.13 8.87 5.70
N LYS A 33 -3.05 10.09 5.15
CA LYS A 33 -2.20 11.17 5.68
C LYS A 33 -2.52 11.51 7.13
N GLN A 34 -3.80 11.44 7.51
CA GLN A 34 -4.24 11.67 8.90
C GLN A 34 -3.75 10.58 9.87
N GLN A 35 -3.45 9.38 9.37
CA GLN A 35 -2.96 8.22 10.13
C GLN A 35 -1.50 7.87 9.79
N SER A 36 -0.75 8.80 9.18
CA SER A 36 0.62 8.61 8.68
C SER A 36 1.68 8.26 9.74
N HIS A 37 1.33 8.35 11.01
CA HIS A 37 2.16 7.92 12.13
C HIS A 37 2.12 6.39 12.32
N GLU A 38 1.05 5.73 11.89
CA GLU A 38 0.82 4.28 12.06
C GLU A 38 1.03 3.49 10.77
N TYR A 39 0.83 4.11 9.60
CA TYR A 39 0.92 3.45 8.30
C TYR A 39 2.01 4.04 7.40
N LEU A 40 2.63 3.18 6.61
CA LEU A 40 3.48 3.56 5.49
C LEU A 40 2.70 3.25 4.20
N LEU A 41 2.06 4.26 3.62
CA LEU A 41 1.33 4.11 2.35
C LEU A 41 2.28 4.28 1.16
N GLN A 42 2.26 3.31 0.24
CA GLN A 42 2.92 3.38 -1.05
C GLN A 42 1.87 3.30 -2.16
N ALA A 43 1.77 4.35 -2.97
CA ALA A 43 0.86 4.39 -4.11
C ALA A 43 1.61 4.09 -5.40
N LEU A 44 1.05 3.20 -6.21
CA LEU A 44 1.62 2.72 -7.46
C LEU A 44 0.59 2.90 -8.58
N ALA A 45 1.06 3.18 -9.78
CA ALA A 45 0.20 3.44 -10.93
C ALA A 45 -0.08 2.19 -11.78
N SER A 46 0.65 1.10 -11.55
CA SER A 46 0.52 -0.17 -12.28
C SER A 46 0.90 -1.36 -11.40
N GLY A 47 0.31 -2.53 -11.68
CA GLY A 47 0.68 -3.76 -11.01
C GLY A 47 2.10 -4.25 -11.35
N GLN A 48 2.71 -3.77 -12.44
CA GLN A 48 4.13 -4.03 -12.73
C GLN A 48 5.06 -3.37 -11.71
N GLU A 49 4.76 -2.14 -11.29
CA GLU A 49 5.48 -1.48 -10.21
C GLU A 49 5.30 -2.24 -8.89
N LEU A 50 4.11 -2.78 -8.64
CA LEU A 50 3.84 -3.60 -7.47
C LEU A 50 4.74 -4.83 -7.45
N PHE A 51 4.89 -5.53 -8.57
CA PHE A 51 5.79 -6.69 -8.62
C PHE A 51 7.24 -6.33 -8.38
N TRP A 52 7.71 -5.24 -8.98
CA TRP A 52 9.08 -4.78 -8.74
C TRP A 52 9.31 -4.49 -7.25
N VAL A 53 8.33 -3.83 -6.61
CA VAL A 53 8.36 -3.55 -5.19
C VAL A 53 8.31 -4.81 -4.34
N LEU A 54 7.43 -5.77 -4.66
CA LEU A 54 7.30 -7.03 -3.92
C LEU A 54 8.53 -7.95 -4.09
N ASP A 55 9.13 -8.00 -5.28
CA ASP A 55 10.33 -8.80 -5.56
C ASP A 55 11.57 -8.26 -4.84
N GLN A 56 11.67 -6.93 -4.72
CA GLN A 56 12.75 -6.27 -3.98
C GLN A 56 12.53 -6.20 -2.47
N SER A 57 11.30 -6.43 -2.01
CA SER A 57 10.95 -6.32 -0.60
C SER A 57 11.06 -7.66 0.12
N ILE A 58 11.77 -7.65 1.25
CA ILE A 58 11.89 -8.83 2.13
C ILE A 58 10.64 -8.98 3.02
N THR A 59 9.89 -7.89 3.18
CA THR A 59 8.65 -7.85 3.99
C THR A 59 7.43 -7.84 3.08
N LEU A 60 6.31 -8.39 3.56
CA LEU A 60 5.03 -8.33 2.87
C LEU A 60 4.22 -7.14 3.38
N PRO A 61 3.45 -6.45 2.51
CA PRO A 61 2.54 -5.41 2.96
C PRO A 61 1.46 -6.01 3.86
N ALA A 62 1.06 -5.28 4.89
CA ALA A 62 -0.03 -5.65 5.77
C ALA A 62 -1.39 -5.53 5.07
N LEU A 63 -1.48 -4.64 4.08
CA LEU A 63 -2.67 -4.43 3.27
C LEU A 63 -2.27 -4.05 1.84
N LEU A 64 -2.87 -4.72 0.86
CA LEU A 64 -2.76 -4.40 -0.55
C LEU A 64 -4.15 -4.02 -1.08
N LEU A 65 -4.30 -2.78 -1.51
CA LEU A 65 -5.46 -2.26 -2.22
C LEU A 65 -5.14 -2.27 -3.71
N LEU A 66 -5.82 -3.11 -4.47
CA LEU A 66 -5.66 -3.24 -5.90
C LEU A 66 -6.99 -2.85 -6.55
N ASP A 67 -6.98 -1.84 -7.42
CA ASP A 67 -8.15 -1.57 -8.24
C ASP A 67 -8.34 -2.66 -9.30
N LEU A 68 -9.59 -3.08 -9.47
CA LEU A 68 -10.01 -4.12 -10.42
C LEU A 68 -10.59 -3.53 -11.71
N ASN A 69 -10.83 -2.21 -11.75
CA ASN A 69 -11.42 -1.54 -12.91
C ASN A 69 -10.40 -1.15 -13.99
N MET A 70 -9.14 -1.56 -13.88
CA MET A 70 -8.12 -1.35 -14.91
C MET A 70 -8.47 -2.06 -16.24
N PRO A 71 -8.65 -1.33 -17.36
CA PRO A 71 -9.24 -1.87 -18.57
C PRO A 71 -8.30 -2.71 -19.47
N LEU A 72 -7.04 -2.98 -19.12
CA LEU A 72 -6.14 -3.64 -20.09
C LEU A 72 -5.17 -4.70 -19.54
N MET A 73 -4.54 -4.53 -18.37
CA MET A 73 -3.55 -5.50 -17.86
C MET A 73 -3.19 -5.21 -16.40
N ASP A 74 -2.59 -6.20 -15.73
CA ASP A 74 -1.98 -6.20 -14.38
C ASP A 74 -2.82 -6.57 -13.15
N GLY A 75 -4.14 -6.38 -13.09
CA GLY A 75 -4.93 -6.78 -11.92
C GLY A 75 -4.98 -8.32 -11.68
N PHE A 76 -5.15 -9.08 -12.76
CA PHE A 76 -5.24 -10.55 -12.71
C PHE A 76 -3.89 -11.24 -12.54
N GLU A 77 -2.81 -10.64 -13.06
CA GLU A 77 -1.47 -11.22 -12.93
C GLU A 77 -0.99 -11.12 -11.48
N VAL A 78 -1.28 -10.00 -10.80
CA VAL A 78 -1.01 -9.80 -9.37
C VAL A 78 -1.71 -10.85 -8.51
N LEU A 79 -2.99 -11.10 -8.78
CA LEU A 79 -3.75 -12.15 -8.12
C LEU A 79 -3.21 -13.55 -8.41
N ALA A 80 -2.71 -13.81 -9.63
CA ALA A 80 -2.12 -15.10 -9.99
C ALA A 80 -0.80 -15.36 -9.24
N ARG A 81 0.03 -14.33 -9.05
CA ARG A 81 1.32 -14.44 -8.37
C ARG A 81 1.21 -14.53 -6.85
N LEU A 82 0.24 -13.85 -6.24
CA LEU A 82 0.01 -13.90 -4.78
C LEU A 82 -0.61 -15.22 -4.29
N ARG A 83 -1.20 -16.01 -5.19
CA ARG A 83 -1.93 -17.25 -4.85
C ARG A 83 -1.09 -18.53 -4.89
N THR A 84 0.22 -18.46 -5.12
CA THR A 84 1.10 -19.65 -5.19
C THR A 84 2.04 -19.69 -3.99
#